data_AF-A0A0N4UKU4-F1
#
_entry.id   AF-A0A0N4UKU4-F1
#
_cell.length_a   1.000
_cell.length_b   1.000
_cell.length_c   1.000
_cell.angle_alpha   90.00
_cell.angle_beta   90.00
_cell.angle_gamma   90.00
#
_symmetry.space_group_name_H-M   'P 1'
#
loop_
_entity.id
_entity.type
_entity.pdbx_description
1 polymer ?
#
loop_
_entity_poly.entity_id
_entity_poly.type
_entity_poly.pdbx_seq_one_letter_code
_entity_poly.pdbx_strand_id
1 'polypeptide(L)'
;MKSQWRLDCTNRQYCSEYRRYEWIERKSQADQLAKLTRIQRNGGYVRKTTQLHHLLKQREYFCNEIHSTGFMFQNFQSYNEWPMTCLWNGGELNGTCAPAPPFEESFGFIEPQIWRNKLYILHDKKKHLQNFRRNIGCSHHEIIQAKLYLPIFFDQSFTSSRFIGRRIILL
;
A
#
# COMPACT_ATOMS: atom_id res chain seq x y z
N MET A 1 -17.08 21.56 -8.49
CA MET A 1 -16.90 21.17 -7.07
C MET A 1 -16.61 19.68 -7.05
N LYS A 2 -15.43 19.21 -6.61
CA LYS A 2 -15.24 17.77 -6.35
C LYS A 2 -16.12 17.45 -5.15
N SER A 3 -17.29 16.84 -5.39
CA SER A 3 -18.17 16.39 -4.32
C SER A 3 -17.38 15.47 -3.40
N GLN A 4 -17.44 15.75 -2.11
CA GLN A 4 -16.70 15.05 -1.06
C GLN A 4 -17.35 13.68 -0.82
N TRP A 5 -17.34 12.80 -1.82
CA TRP A 5 -17.81 11.44 -1.68
C TRP A 5 -16.98 10.77 -0.58
N ARG A 6 -17.66 10.35 0.50
CA ARG A 6 -17.09 9.49 1.53
C ARG A 6 -17.47 8.07 1.18
N LEU A 7 -16.48 7.26 0.84
CA LEU A 7 -16.65 5.82 0.71
C LEU A 7 -16.40 5.19 2.08
N ASP A 8 -17.32 4.36 2.53
CA ASP A 8 -17.12 3.54 3.73
C ASP A 8 -16.35 2.29 3.30
N CYS A 9 -15.04 2.26 3.55
CA CYS A 9 -14.23 1.09 3.23
C CYS A 9 -14.44 -0.01 4.26
N THR A 10 -14.53 0.36 5.53
CA THR A 10 -14.82 -0.55 6.66
C THR A 10 -15.50 0.26 7.75
N ASN A 11 -16.17 -0.38 8.71
CA ASN A 11 -16.80 0.30 9.87
C ASN A 11 -15.88 1.28 10.64
N ARG A 12 -14.56 1.30 10.40
CA ARG A 12 -13.58 2.20 11.00
C ARG A 12 -12.81 3.05 9.99
N GLN A 13 -12.99 2.84 8.70
CA GLN A 13 -12.17 3.45 7.66
C GLN A 13 -13.01 4.09 6.56
N TYR A 14 -12.97 5.42 6.56
CA TYR A 14 -13.57 6.25 5.51
C TYR A 14 -12.51 6.67 4.49
N CYS A 15 -12.88 6.63 3.22
CA CYS A 15 -12.07 7.12 2.12
C CYS A 15 -12.68 8.38 1.52
N SER A 16 -11.86 9.42 1.41
CA SER A 16 -12.23 10.71 0.86
C SER A 16 -10.99 11.42 0.34
N GLU A 17 -11.19 12.51 -0.40
CA GLU A 17 -10.10 13.36 -0.91
C GLU A 17 -9.15 13.87 0.18
N TYR A 18 -9.56 13.98 1.43
CA TYR A 18 -8.66 14.32 2.54
C TYR A 18 -7.48 13.34 2.66
N ARG A 19 -7.76 12.04 2.47
CA ARG A 19 -6.74 10.97 2.50
C ARG A 19 -5.75 11.06 1.34
N ARG A 20 -6.05 11.83 0.28
CA ARG A 20 -5.13 12.02 -0.84
C ARG A 20 -3.86 12.75 -0.42
N TYR A 21 -3.98 13.81 0.37
CA TYR A 21 -2.82 14.58 0.82
C TYR A 21 -1.89 13.71 1.68
N GLU A 22 -2.46 12.95 2.62
CA GLU A 22 -1.74 11.98 3.44
C GLU A 22 -1.08 10.90 2.59
N TRP A 23 -1.75 10.41 1.54
CA TRP A 23 -1.20 9.45 0.60
C TRP A 23 0.02 9.99 -0.15
N ILE A 24 -0.10 11.20 -0.71
CA ILE A 24 0.98 11.87 -1.46
C ILE A 24 2.19 12.09 -0.56
N GLU A 25 1.97 12.53 0.68
CA GLU A 25 3.05 12.73 1.64
C GLU A 25 3.77 11.41 1.95
N ARG A 26 3.02 10.34 2.24
CA ARG A 26 3.59 9.00 2.48
C ARG A 26 4.37 8.49 1.29
N LYS A 27 3.85 8.68 0.08
CA LYS A 27 4.55 8.29 -1.15
C LYS A 27 5.88 9.04 -1.28
N SER A 28 5.89 10.36 -1.07
CA SER A 28 7.12 11.16 -1.10
C SER A 28 8.14 10.69 -0.06
N GLN A 29 7.70 10.35 1.14
CA GLN A 29 8.56 9.79 2.19
C GLN A 29 9.13 8.42 1.82
N ALA A 30 8.31 7.55 1.23
CA ALA A 30 8.74 6.25 0.72
C ALA A 30 9.79 6.37 -0.40
N ASP A 31 9.60 7.31 -1.35
CA ASP A 31 10.55 7.57 -2.43
C ASP A 31 11.89 8.12 -1.88
N GLN A 32 11.83 9.00 -0.89
CA GLN A 32 13.02 9.49 -0.19
C GLN A 32 13.75 8.35 0.53
N LEU A 33 13.02 7.47 1.22
CA LEU A 33 13.60 6.31 1.89
C LEU A 33 14.25 5.33 0.90
N ALA A 34 13.63 5.10 -0.25
CA ALA A 34 14.22 4.29 -1.31
C ALA A 34 15.54 4.88 -1.81
N LYS A 35 15.58 6.20 -2.03
CA LYS A 35 16.79 6.92 -2.43
C LYS A 35 17.89 6.80 -1.36
N LEU A 36 17.55 7.02 -0.09
CA LEU A 36 18.49 6.91 1.02
C LEU A 36 19.06 5.49 1.15
N THR A 37 18.20 4.47 1.05
CA THR A 37 18.60 3.07 1.11
C THR A 37 19.55 2.71 -0.04
N ARG A 38 19.31 3.25 -1.23
CA ARG A 38 20.20 3.07 -2.39
C ARG A 38 21.57 3.72 -2.16
N ILE A 39 21.60 4.95 -1.64
CA ILE A 39 22.86 5.64 -1.31
C ILE A 39 23.66 4.81 -0.28
N GLN A 40 23.01 4.38 0.80
CA GLN A 40 23.65 3.58 1.85
C GLN A 40 24.18 2.25 1.32
N ARG A 41 23.42 1.55 0.46
CA ARG A 41 23.85 0.28 -0.17
C ARG A 41 25.07 0.45 -1.07
N ASN A 42 25.24 1.62 -1.67
CA ASN A 42 26.37 1.95 -2.52
C ASN A 42 27.56 2.54 -1.72
N GLY A 43 27.55 2.43 -0.38
CA GLY A 43 28.61 2.94 0.49
C GLY A 43 28.59 4.47 0.67
N GLY A 44 27.53 5.14 0.23
CA GLY A 44 27.38 6.58 0.39
C GLY A 44 27.09 6.99 1.82
N TYR A 45 27.58 8.16 2.20
CA TYR A 45 27.31 8.77 3.50
C TYR A 45 26.07 9.68 3.43
N VAL A 46 25.21 9.57 4.44
CA VAL A 46 24.06 10.46 4.62
C VAL A 46 24.27 11.29 5.87
N ARG A 47 24.30 12.62 5.70
CA ARG A 47 24.41 13.56 6.81
C ARG A 47 23.20 13.40 7.75
N LYS A 48 23.48 13.30 9.06
CA LYS A 48 22.42 13.32 10.09
C LYS A 48 21.74 14.69 10.10
N THR A 49 20.46 14.70 9.80
CA THR A 49 19.58 15.89 9.83
C THR A 49 18.28 15.55 10.54
N THR A 50 17.52 16.57 10.96
CA THR A 50 16.16 16.39 11.49
C THR A 50 15.24 15.69 10.49
N GLN A 51 15.36 16.03 9.20
CA GLN A 51 14.64 15.37 8.12
C GLN A 51 14.98 13.88 8.02
N LEU A 52 16.26 13.50 8.14
CA LEU A 52 16.66 12.09 8.15
C LEU A 52 16.02 11.35 9.33
N HIS A 53 16.02 11.96 10.52
CA HIS A 53 15.39 11.36 11.69
C HIS A 53 13.88 11.11 11.48
N HIS A 54 13.18 12.08 10.89
CA HIS A 54 11.77 11.93 10.52
C HIS A 54 11.56 10.78 9.52
N LEU A 55 12.37 10.73 8.46
CA LEU A 55 12.30 9.65 7.48
C LEU A 55 12.55 8.27 8.12
N LEU A 56 13.51 8.16 9.04
CA LEU A 56 13.78 6.89 9.73
C LEU A 56 12.63 6.44 10.63
N LYS A 57 11.89 7.37 11.26
CA LYS A 57 10.64 7.04 11.96
C LYS A 57 9.55 6.56 10.99
N GLN A 58 9.42 7.22 9.84
CA GLN A 58 8.50 6.78 8.79
C GLN A 58 8.89 5.42 8.23
N ARG A 59 10.19 5.10 8.17
CA ARG A 59 10.68 3.76 7.79
C ARG A 59 10.13 2.70 8.73
N GLU A 60 10.22 2.92 10.04
CA GLU A 60 9.69 1.99 11.04
C GLU A 60 8.18 1.78 10.88
N TYR A 61 7.42 2.86 10.66
CA TYR A 61 6.00 2.77 10.32
C TYR A 61 5.77 1.92 9.07
N PHE A 62 6.43 2.24 7.96
CA PHE A 62 6.28 1.52 6.70
C PHE A 62 6.77 0.06 6.76
N CYS A 63 7.73 -0.25 7.62
CA CYS A 63 8.19 -1.61 7.88
C CYS A 63 7.24 -2.42 8.76
N ASN A 64 6.18 -1.82 9.32
CA ASN A 64 5.17 -2.54 10.09
C ASN A 64 3.78 -2.44 9.46
N GLU A 65 3.50 -1.41 8.68
CA GLU A 65 2.23 -1.19 7.99
C GLU A 65 2.05 -2.18 6.82
N ILE A 66 0.93 -2.93 6.82
CA ILE A 66 0.68 -4.06 5.89
C ILE A 66 -0.49 -3.83 4.93
N HIS A 67 -1.23 -2.73 5.06
CA HIS A 67 -2.48 -2.49 4.34
C HIS A 67 -2.30 -1.57 3.14
N SER A 68 -1.38 -0.62 3.20
CA SER A 68 -1.19 0.42 2.18
C SER A 68 0.20 0.45 1.54
N THR A 69 1.23 0.00 2.26
CA THR A 69 2.63 0.12 1.83
C THR A 69 2.94 -0.51 0.47
N GLY A 70 2.31 -1.63 0.13
CA GLY A 70 2.48 -2.30 -1.16
C GLY A 70 2.07 -1.46 -2.39
N PHE A 71 1.36 -0.35 -2.19
CA PHE A 71 0.96 0.57 -3.24
C PHE A 71 1.94 1.74 -3.46
N MET A 72 2.86 1.98 -2.53
CA MET A 72 3.66 3.21 -2.51
C MET A 72 4.62 3.32 -3.71
N PHE A 73 5.12 2.21 -4.24
CA PHE A 73 5.99 2.18 -5.43
C PHE A 73 5.27 1.87 -6.74
N GLN A 74 3.95 1.90 -6.76
CA GLN A 74 3.26 1.89 -8.05
C GLN A 74 3.64 3.19 -8.80
N ASN A 75 3.88 3.06 -10.10
CA ASN A 75 4.34 4.15 -10.94
C ASN A 75 3.14 4.69 -11.71
N PHE A 76 2.35 5.54 -11.06
CA PHE A 76 1.25 6.21 -11.72
C PHE A 76 1.43 7.71 -11.56
N GLN A 77 1.85 8.38 -12.63
CA GLN A 77 1.93 9.85 -12.66
C GLN A 77 0.57 10.48 -12.31
N SER A 78 -0.52 9.77 -12.57
CA SER A 78 -1.90 10.22 -12.38
C SER A 78 -2.48 10.06 -10.97
N TYR A 79 -1.70 9.79 -9.91
CA TYR A 79 -2.26 9.74 -8.55
C TYR A 79 -3.01 11.01 -8.15
N ASN A 80 -2.66 12.17 -8.70
CA ASN A 80 -3.35 13.43 -8.42
C ASN A 80 -4.75 13.48 -9.08
N GLU A 81 -4.95 12.72 -10.14
CA GLU A 81 -6.14 12.74 -10.99
C GLU A 81 -7.09 11.57 -10.67
N TRP A 82 -6.53 10.46 -10.19
CA TRP A 82 -7.25 9.24 -9.87
C TRP A 82 -8.22 9.38 -8.71
N PRO A 83 -9.43 8.79 -8.77
CA PRO A 83 -10.35 8.81 -7.65
C PRO A 83 -9.75 8.10 -6.42
N MET A 84 -10.14 8.58 -5.23
CA MET A 84 -9.86 7.85 -3.99
C MET A 84 -10.79 6.64 -3.90
N THR A 85 -10.20 5.46 -3.72
CA THR A 85 -10.90 4.17 -3.78
C THR A 85 -10.59 3.34 -2.54
N CYS A 86 -11.54 2.51 -2.13
CA CYS A 86 -11.33 1.49 -1.11
C CYS A 86 -10.67 0.26 -1.74
N LEU A 87 -9.43 -0.05 -1.37
CA LEU A 87 -8.68 -1.19 -1.90
C LEU A 87 -8.60 -2.31 -0.89
N TRP A 88 -9.15 -3.47 -1.24
CA TRP A 88 -9.13 -4.67 -0.42
C TRP A 88 -8.02 -5.60 -0.88
N ASN A 89 -7.18 -6.04 0.05
CA ASN A 89 -6.09 -6.99 -0.23
C ASN A 89 -6.45 -8.45 0.12
N GLY A 90 -7.75 -8.76 0.12
CA GLY A 90 -8.32 -10.07 0.43
C GLY A 90 -8.25 -10.53 1.88
N GLY A 91 -7.86 -9.65 2.82
CA GLY A 91 -8.38 -9.76 4.19
C GLY A 91 -9.76 -9.11 4.26
N GLU A 92 -10.80 -9.86 4.66
CA GLU A 92 -12.21 -9.40 4.70
C GLU A 92 -12.45 -8.14 5.56
N LEU A 93 -11.48 -7.70 6.36
CA LEU A 93 -11.56 -6.53 7.25
C LEU A 93 -10.59 -5.39 6.88
N ASN A 94 -9.80 -5.54 5.81
CA ASN A 94 -8.58 -4.76 5.60
C ASN A 94 -8.62 -3.89 4.33
N GLY A 95 -9.70 -3.16 4.10
CA GLY A 95 -9.74 -2.14 3.05
C GLY A 95 -8.80 -0.98 3.38
N THR A 96 -7.92 -0.59 2.45
CA THR A 96 -7.12 0.65 2.53
C THR A 96 -7.73 1.76 1.68
N CYS A 97 -7.39 3.02 1.95
CA CYS A 97 -7.83 4.15 1.13
C CYS A 97 -6.65 4.69 0.33
N ALA A 98 -6.75 4.61 -0.99
CA ALA A 98 -5.68 4.99 -1.91
C ALA A 98 -6.26 5.55 -3.22
N PRO A 99 -5.53 6.40 -3.94
CA PRO A 99 -5.88 6.69 -5.32
C PRO A 99 -5.66 5.44 -6.18
N ALA A 100 -6.68 5.04 -6.94
CA ALA A 100 -6.65 3.91 -7.84
C ALA A 100 -7.07 4.34 -9.26
N PRO A 101 -6.65 3.64 -10.32
CA PRO A 101 -7.10 3.94 -11.65
C PRO A 101 -8.65 3.97 -11.72
N PRO A 102 -9.25 4.83 -12.57
CA PRO A 102 -10.70 4.97 -12.65
C PRO A 102 -11.43 3.71 -13.15
N PHE A 103 -10.71 2.73 -13.70
CA PHE A 103 -11.28 1.44 -14.07
C PHE A 103 -11.45 0.48 -12.88
N GLU A 104 -10.81 0.77 -11.73
CA GLU A 104 -11.20 0.11 -10.50
C GLU A 104 -12.46 0.81 -9.98
N GLU A 105 -13.51 0.03 -9.73
CA GLU A 105 -14.74 0.54 -9.11
C GLU A 105 -14.42 1.25 -7.78
N SER A 106 -15.42 1.89 -7.14
CA SER A 106 -15.28 2.46 -5.78
C SER A 106 -14.67 1.50 -4.75
N PHE A 107 -14.73 0.20 -5.06
CA PHE A 107 -14.06 -0.89 -4.37
C PHE A 107 -13.15 -1.65 -5.35
N GLY A 108 -11.84 -1.57 -5.14
CA GLY A 108 -10.86 -2.41 -5.82
C GLY A 108 -10.56 -3.66 -5.00
N PHE A 109 -10.48 -4.83 -5.64
CA PHE A 109 -10.02 -6.06 -5.01
C PHE A 109 -8.69 -6.47 -5.62
N ILE A 110 -7.68 -6.66 -4.76
CA ILE A 110 -6.40 -7.21 -5.15
C ILE A 110 -6.31 -8.62 -4.62
N GLU A 111 -5.97 -9.54 -5.52
CA GLU A 111 -5.70 -10.90 -5.12
C GLU A 111 -4.61 -10.92 -4.03
N PRO A 112 -4.86 -11.64 -2.93
CA PRO A 112 -3.93 -11.81 -1.82
C PRO A 112 -2.51 -12.12 -2.28
N GLN A 113 -2.32 -13.05 -3.20
CA GLN A 113 -0.99 -13.38 -3.72
C GLN A 113 -0.32 -12.20 -4.42
N ILE A 114 -1.06 -11.42 -5.21
CA ILE A 114 -0.57 -10.19 -5.84
C ILE A 114 -0.19 -9.18 -4.76
N TRP A 115 -0.99 -9.05 -3.69
CA TRP A 115 -0.66 -8.21 -2.55
C TRP A 115 0.60 -8.68 -1.81
N ARG A 116 0.73 -9.98 -1.54
CA ARG A 116 1.95 -10.57 -0.96
C ARG A 116 3.17 -10.27 -1.83
N ASN A 117 3.02 -10.31 -3.15
CA ASN A 117 4.10 -9.98 -4.07
C ASN A 117 4.50 -8.50 -3.97
N LYS A 118 3.53 -7.58 -3.87
CA LYS A 118 3.80 -6.15 -3.68
C LYS A 118 4.50 -5.84 -2.34
N LEU A 119 4.25 -6.64 -1.30
CA LEU A 119 4.86 -6.48 0.01
C LEU A 119 6.22 -7.22 0.16
N TYR A 120 6.37 -8.43 -0.37
CA TYR A 120 7.41 -9.39 0.06
C TYR A 120 8.28 -10.04 -1.01
N ILE A 121 7.74 -10.52 -2.14
CA ILE A 121 8.48 -11.45 -3.04
C ILE A 121 9.54 -10.64 -3.83
N LEU A 122 10.88 -10.80 -3.79
CA LEU A 122 11.85 -11.91 -3.68
C LEU A 122 11.87 -12.86 -4.88
N HIS A 123 12.84 -12.69 -5.78
CA HIS A 123 13.19 -13.58 -6.89
C HIS A 123 12.29 -13.57 -8.13
N ASP A 124 12.18 -12.42 -8.79
CA ASP A 124 12.32 -12.47 -10.25
C ASP A 124 13.67 -11.84 -10.61
N LYS A 125 14.61 -12.66 -11.09
CA LYS A 125 15.91 -12.17 -11.58
C LYS A 125 15.74 -11.25 -12.81
N LYS A 126 14.59 -11.32 -13.51
CA LYS A 126 14.27 -10.49 -14.68
C LYS A 126 13.38 -9.28 -14.35
N LYS A 127 12.64 -9.29 -13.25
CA LYS A 127 11.87 -8.14 -12.79
C LYS A 127 12.50 -7.59 -11.52
N HIS A 128 13.24 -6.50 -11.65
CA HIS A 128 13.62 -5.55 -10.58
C HIS A 128 12.41 -4.93 -9.85
N LEU A 129 11.24 -5.57 -9.88
CA LEU A 129 10.00 -5.04 -9.36
C LEU A 129 9.96 -5.19 -7.83
N GLN A 130 9.98 -4.04 -7.18
CA GLN A 130 8.95 -3.66 -6.22
C GLN A 130 8.85 -4.43 -4.90
N ASN A 131 9.92 -5.02 -4.35
CA ASN A 131 9.89 -5.33 -2.93
C ASN A 131 9.98 -4.00 -2.15
N PHE A 132 8.82 -3.47 -1.76
CA PHE A 132 8.72 -2.18 -1.07
C PHE A 132 9.61 -2.13 0.17
N ARG A 133 9.47 -3.13 1.04
CA ARG A 133 10.16 -3.21 2.33
C ARG A 133 11.68 -3.30 2.17
N ARG A 134 12.15 -4.09 1.21
CA ARG A 134 13.58 -4.15 0.87
C ARG A 134 14.06 -2.82 0.29
N ASN A 135 13.27 -2.14 -0.52
CA ASN A 135 13.69 -0.89 -1.15
C ASN A 135 13.81 0.26 -0.15
N ILE A 136 13.00 0.28 0.92
CA ILE A 136 13.10 1.29 1.99
C ILE A 136 14.05 0.90 3.15
N GLY A 137 14.68 -0.27 3.07
CA GLY A 137 15.68 -0.70 4.04
C GLY A 137 15.13 -1.38 5.29
N CYS A 138 13.96 -2.02 5.21
CA CYS A 138 13.51 -2.90 6.30
C CYS A 138 14.48 -4.08 6.49
N SER A 139 14.65 -4.48 7.74
CA SER A 139 15.39 -5.66 8.16
C SER A 139 14.74 -6.95 7.64
N HIS A 140 15.55 -8.01 7.62
CA HIS A 140 15.05 -9.34 7.25
C HIS A 140 13.92 -9.81 8.16
N HIS A 141 14.01 -9.51 9.46
CA HIS A 141 12.98 -9.83 10.44
C HIS A 141 11.65 -9.13 10.13
N GLU A 142 11.66 -7.81 9.88
CA GLU A 142 10.45 -7.04 9.52
C GLU A 142 9.80 -7.54 8.22
N ILE A 143 10.62 -8.02 7.27
CA ILE A 143 10.13 -8.62 6.01
C ILE A 143 9.46 -9.97 6.29
N ILE A 144 10.01 -10.81 7.16
CA ILE A 144 9.43 -12.12 7.50
C ILE A 144 8.16 -11.94 8.33
N GLN A 145 8.19 -11.10 9.38
CA GLN A 145 7.06 -10.91 10.29
C GLN A 145 5.79 -10.54 9.53
N ALA A 146 5.91 -9.63 8.58
CA ALA A 146 4.73 -9.19 7.88
C ALA A 146 4.17 -10.26 6.90
N LYS A 147 4.97 -11.27 6.50
CA LYS A 147 4.41 -12.47 5.82
C LYS A 147 3.43 -13.23 6.71
N LEU A 148 3.61 -13.21 8.03
CA LEU A 148 2.76 -13.91 9.00
C LEU A 148 1.40 -13.22 9.22
N TYR A 149 1.32 -11.90 9.00
CA TYR A 149 0.09 -11.12 9.18
C TYR A 149 -0.90 -11.25 8.02
N LEU A 150 -0.51 -11.85 6.91
CA LEU A 150 -1.45 -12.15 5.83
C LEU A 150 -2.32 -13.33 6.28
N PRO A 151 -3.66 -13.16 6.36
CA PRO A 151 -4.52 -14.18 6.93
C PRO A 151 -4.27 -15.54 6.27
N ILE A 152 -4.05 -16.55 7.12
CA ILE A 152 -3.92 -17.96 6.78
C ILE A 152 -5.23 -18.53 6.19
N PHE A 153 -6.33 -17.77 6.21
CA PHE A 153 -7.64 -18.12 5.66
C PHE A 153 -7.70 -18.17 4.11
N PHE A 154 -6.60 -18.52 3.46
CA PHE A 154 -6.58 -19.09 2.11
C PHE A 154 -6.53 -20.61 2.21
N ASP A 155 -7.55 -21.20 2.83
CA ASP A 155 -8.06 -22.45 2.29
C ASP A 155 -8.86 -22.09 1.04
N GLN A 156 -8.74 -22.85 -0.03
CA GLN A 156 -9.12 -22.48 -1.41
C GLN A 156 -10.63 -22.32 -1.66
N SER A 157 -11.45 -22.09 -0.64
CA SER A 157 -12.92 -22.05 -0.74
C SER A 157 -13.54 -20.65 -0.77
N PHE A 158 -12.77 -19.56 -0.63
CA PHE A 158 -13.30 -18.18 -0.64
C PHE A 158 -13.04 -17.38 -1.94
N THR A 159 -12.84 -18.06 -3.06
CA THR A 159 -12.79 -17.40 -4.38
C THR A 159 -14.17 -17.30 -5.02
N SER A 160 -14.64 -16.05 -5.21
CA SER A 160 -15.61 -15.56 -6.23
C SER A 160 -17.06 -15.21 -5.85
N SER A 161 -17.65 -15.62 -4.72
CA SER A 161 -19.11 -15.44 -4.55
C SER A 161 -19.60 -14.23 -3.74
N ARG A 162 -18.74 -13.49 -3.00
CA ARG A 162 -19.21 -12.37 -2.13
C ARG A 162 -18.82 -10.95 -2.53
N PHE A 163 -17.94 -10.76 -3.51
CA PHE A 163 -17.59 -9.42 -4.01
C PHE A 163 -18.30 -9.03 -5.31
N ILE A 164 -19.41 -9.71 -5.64
CA ILE A 164 -20.40 -9.10 -6.56
C ILE A 164 -21.09 -8.02 -5.74
N GLY A 165 -20.74 -6.77 -6.02
CA GLY A 165 -21.23 -5.59 -5.32
C GLY A 165 -22.73 -5.70 -5.05
N ARG A 166 -23.10 -5.70 -3.76
CA ARG A 166 -24.46 -5.38 -3.36
C ARG A 166 -24.72 -3.95 -3.80
N ARG A 167 -25.28 -3.77 -5.00
CA ARG A 167 -26.14 -2.63 -5.27
C ARG A 167 -27.24 -2.68 -4.22
N ILE A 168 -27.11 -1.87 -3.18
CA ILE A 168 -28.24 -1.54 -2.31
C ILE A 168 -29.18 -0.75 -3.20
N ILE A 169 -30.17 -1.44 -3.78
CA ILE A 169 -31.35 -0.80 -4.35
C ILE A 169 -32.14 -0.33 -3.12
N LEU A 170 -32.05 0.97 -2.82
CA LEU A 170 -33.00 1.63 -1.94
C LEU A 170 -34.34 1.65 -2.68
N LEU A 171 -35.30 0.85 -2.21
CA LEU A 171 -36.72 1.04 -2.48
C LEU A 171 -37.25 2.16 -1.57
#